data_AF-A0A101RZ99-F1
#
_entry.id   AF-A0A101RZ99-F1
#
_cell.length_a   1.000
_cell.length_b   1.000
_cell.length_c   1.000
_cell.angle_alpha   90.00
_cell.angle_beta   90.00
_cell.angle_gamma   90.00
#
_symmetry.space_group_name_H-M   'P 1'
#
loop_
_entity.id
_entity.type
_entity.pdbx_description
1 polymer ?
#
loop_
_entity_poly.entity_id
_entity_poly.type
_entity_poly.pdbx_seq_one_letter_code
_entity_poly.pdbx_strand_id
1 'polypeptide(L)'
;MGLLLDAEDTAVTRQTAEALARIGTVAAVRLIALAVVEADGNQAEWLETGVHDALAGPDGVPEVAAACRHLAQDQDEAVRQGIAEISAWTGDTER
;
A
#
# COMPACT_ATOMS: atom_id res chain seq x y z
N MET A 1 2.54 -4.25 -12.82
CA MET A 1 1.38 -4.19 -11.92
C MET A 1 0.49 -5.43 -11.92
N GLY A 2 0.66 -6.41 -12.82
CA GLY A 2 -0.33 -7.49 -13.01
C GLY A 2 -0.83 -8.25 -11.77
N LEU A 3 0.00 -8.46 -10.73
CA LEU A 3 -0.45 -9.08 -9.47
C LEU A 3 -1.01 -8.09 -8.44
N LEU A 4 -0.57 -6.83 -8.48
CA LEU A 4 -1.05 -5.77 -7.59
C LEU A 4 -2.36 -5.16 -8.09
N LEU A 5 -2.63 -5.25 -9.39
CA LEU A 5 -3.82 -4.75 -10.06
C LEU A 5 -4.38 -5.89 -10.92
N ASP A 6 -4.61 -7.04 -10.29
CA ASP A 6 -5.21 -8.17 -10.98
C ASP A 6 -6.70 -7.85 -11.21
N ALA A 7 -7.08 -7.74 -12.48
CA ALA A 7 -8.44 -7.40 -12.88
C ALA A 7 -9.39 -8.61 -12.88
N GLU A 8 -8.84 -9.84 -12.86
CA GLU A 8 -9.62 -11.08 -12.89
C GLU A 8 -9.84 -11.63 -11.47
N ASP A 9 -8.87 -11.44 -10.57
CA ASP A 9 -8.93 -11.93 -9.20
C ASP A 9 -8.42 -10.91 -8.16
N THR A 10 -9.35 -10.20 -7.52
CA THR A 10 -8.99 -9.21 -6.50
C THR A 10 -8.47 -9.82 -5.19
N ALA A 11 -8.61 -11.14 -4.98
CA ALA A 11 -7.94 -11.80 -3.87
C ALA A 11 -6.41 -11.78 -4.07
N VAL A 12 -5.93 -11.85 -5.31
CA VAL A 12 -4.51 -11.72 -5.67
C VAL A 12 -4.01 -10.31 -5.37
N THR A 13 -4.80 -9.28 -5.72
CA THR A 13 -4.52 -7.88 -5.37
C THR A 13 -4.33 -7.70 -3.85
N ARG A 14 -5.29 -8.19 -3.04
CA ARG A 14 -5.23 -8.11 -1.58
C ARG A 14 -4.00 -8.83 -1.01
N GLN A 15 -3.78 -10.09 -1.38
CA GLN A 15 -2.66 -10.90 -0.84
C GLN A 15 -1.29 -10.34 -1.26
N THR A 16 -1.19 -9.79 -2.46
CA THR A 16 0.05 -9.18 -2.94
C THR A 16 0.35 -7.89 -2.19
N ALA A 17 -0.66 -7.05 -1.96
CA ALA A 17 -0.54 -5.84 -1.14
C ALA A 17 -0.13 -6.18 0.30
N GLU A 18 -0.77 -7.19 0.91
CA GLU A 18 -0.42 -7.67 2.26
C GLU A 18 1.04 -8.13 2.33
N ALA A 19 1.48 -8.98 1.40
CA ALA A 19 2.85 -9.49 1.40
C ALA A 19 3.89 -8.36 1.24
N LEU A 20 3.65 -7.41 0.34
CA LEU A 20 4.54 -6.26 0.13
C LEU A 20 4.55 -5.32 1.33
N ALA A 21 3.39 -5.07 1.94
CA ALA A 21 3.30 -4.28 3.16
C ALA A 21 4.08 -4.93 4.29
N ARG A 22 3.97 -6.26 4.50
CA ARG A 22 4.75 -7.01 5.49
C ARG A 22 6.26 -6.97 5.23
N ILE A 23 6.69 -6.88 3.97
CA ILE A 23 8.13 -6.68 3.64
C ILE A 23 8.59 -5.28 4.09
N GLY A 24 7.73 -4.26 4.00
CA GLY A 24 7.95 -2.92 4.58
C GLY A 24 9.11 -2.10 3.99
N THR A 25 9.85 -2.63 3.02
CA THR A 25 10.95 -1.90 2.38
C THR A 25 10.45 -0.72 1.57
N VAL A 26 11.30 0.30 1.39
CA VAL A 26 11.01 1.46 0.53
C VAL A 26 10.58 1.04 -0.88
N ALA A 27 11.24 0.02 -1.47
CA ALA A 27 10.88 -0.47 -2.79
C ALA A 27 9.49 -1.12 -2.82
N ALA A 28 9.15 -1.91 -1.80
CA ALA A 28 7.83 -2.54 -1.69
C ALA A 28 6.73 -1.49 -1.52
N VAL A 29 6.90 -0.52 -0.62
CA VAL A 29 5.93 0.56 -0.40
C VAL A 29 5.79 1.45 -1.63
N ARG A 30 6.89 1.71 -2.37
CA ARG A 30 6.83 2.44 -3.66
C ARG A 30 5.99 1.71 -4.70
N LEU A 31 6.05 0.37 -4.76
CA LEU A 31 5.22 -0.41 -5.69
C LEU A 31 3.74 -0.34 -5.32
N ILE A 32 3.41 -0.38 -4.02
CA ILE A 32 2.04 -0.20 -3.55
C ILE A 32 1.55 1.21 -3.91
N ALA A 33 2.36 2.25 -3.65
CA ALA A 33 1.98 3.64 -3.96
C ALA A 33 1.66 3.85 -5.45
N LEU A 34 2.45 3.27 -6.35
CA LEU A 34 2.15 3.30 -7.78
C LEU A 34 0.88 2.52 -8.13
N ALA A 35 0.61 1.40 -7.44
CA ALA A 35 -0.65 0.64 -7.60
C ALA A 35 -1.86 1.48 -7.24
N VAL A 36 -1.80 2.18 -6.13
CA VAL A 36 -2.89 3.00 -5.62
C VAL A 36 -3.31 4.06 -6.63
N VAL A 37 -2.35 4.74 -7.26
CA VAL A 37 -2.63 5.76 -8.27
C VAL A 37 -3.23 5.17 -9.56
N GLU A 38 -2.86 3.95 -9.92
CA GLU A 38 -3.33 3.28 -11.14
C GLU A 38 -4.64 2.50 -10.96
N ALA A 39 -5.00 2.16 -9.72
CA ALA A 39 -6.12 1.29 -9.40
C ALA A 39 -7.47 1.91 -9.79
N ASP A 40 -8.38 1.07 -10.27
CA ASP A 40 -9.81 1.41 -10.23
C ASP A 40 -10.36 1.33 -8.80
N GLY A 41 -11.60 1.80 -8.59
CA GLY A 41 -12.19 1.86 -7.25
C GLY A 41 -12.31 0.49 -6.56
N ASN A 42 -12.57 -0.59 -7.31
CA ASN A 42 -12.65 -1.92 -6.74
C ASN A 42 -11.26 -2.43 -6.37
N GLN A 43 -10.26 -2.23 -7.22
CA GLN A 43 -8.87 -2.59 -6.93
C GLN A 43 -8.30 -1.82 -5.73
N ALA A 44 -8.63 -0.52 -5.62
CA ALA A 44 -8.17 0.34 -4.53
C ALA A 44 -8.66 -0.16 -3.15
N GLU A 45 -9.92 -0.60 -3.05
CA GLU A 45 -10.47 -1.18 -1.82
C GLU A 45 -9.70 -2.45 -1.38
N TRP A 46 -9.30 -3.29 -2.34
CA TRP A 46 -8.54 -4.51 -2.03
C TRP A 46 -7.07 -4.24 -1.72
N LEU A 47 -6.47 -3.21 -2.32
CA LEU A 47 -5.14 -2.72 -1.94
C LEU A 47 -5.15 -2.21 -0.50
N GLU A 48 -6.13 -1.38 -0.14
CA GLU A 48 -6.30 -0.87 1.23
C GLU A 48 -6.47 -2.02 2.23
N THR A 49 -7.37 -2.96 1.93
CA THR A 49 -7.61 -4.14 2.77
C THR A 49 -6.32 -4.93 3.01
N GLY A 50 -5.52 -5.19 1.95
CA GLY A 50 -4.26 -5.92 2.10
C GLY A 50 -3.23 -5.18 2.96
N VAL A 51 -3.15 -3.85 2.83
CA VAL A 51 -2.28 -3.02 3.69
C VAL A 51 -2.74 -3.08 5.15
N HIS A 52 -4.06 -2.98 5.41
CA HIS A 52 -4.61 -3.13 6.76
C HIS A 52 -4.38 -4.52 7.35
N ASP A 53 -4.56 -5.59 6.56
CA ASP A 53 -4.30 -6.97 6.99
C ASP A 53 -2.85 -7.15 7.48
N ALA A 54 -1.89 -6.55 6.75
CA ALA A 54 -0.48 -6.57 7.15
C ALA A 54 -0.22 -5.84 8.48
N LEU A 55 -0.88 -4.70 8.69
CA LEU A 55 -0.73 -3.89 9.91
C LEU A 55 -1.41 -4.51 11.13
N ALA A 56 -2.53 -5.20 10.94
CA ALA A 56 -3.25 -5.91 11.99
C ALA A 56 -2.56 -7.23 12.41
N GLY A 57 -1.56 -7.67 11.65
CA GLY A 57 -0.77 -8.86 11.94
C GLY A 57 0.04 -8.76 13.24
N PRO A 58 0.42 -9.90 13.85
CA PRO A 58 1.07 -9.95 15.16
C PRO A 58 2.45 -9.28 15.21
N ASP A 59 3.10 -9.12 14.06
CA ASP A 59 4.41 -8.49 13.97
C ASP A 59 4.31 -6.96 13.92
N GLY A 60 3.13 -6.40 13.60
CA GLY A 60 3.01 -5.03 13.11
C GLY A 60 3.92 -4.76 11.91
N VAL A 61 3.82 -3.59 11.27
CA VAL A 61 4.81 -3.20 10.25
C VAL A 61 5.25 -1.75 10.43
N PRO A 62 5.99 -1.44 11.52
CA PRO A 62 6.53 -0.10 11.75
C PRO A 62 7.40 0.41 10.57
N GLU A 63 7.93 -0.50 9.76
CA GLU A 63 8.70 -0.24 8.55
C GLU A 63 7.87 0.47 7.46
N VAL A 64 6.56 0.17 7.34
CA VAL A 64 5.69 0.81 6.33
C VAL A 64 5.56 2.31 6.62
N ALA A 65 5.33 2.69 7.87
CA ALA A 65 5.24 4.10 8.25
C ALA A 65 6.57 4.84 8.03
N ALA A 66 7.71 4.17 8.27
CA ALA A 66 9.03 4.74 7.99
C ALA A 66 9.28 4.93 6.49
N ALA A 67 8.90 3.95 5.66
CA ALA A 67 8.99 4.03 4.21
C ALA A 67 8.07 5.13 3.64
N CYS A 68 6.84 5.26 4.15
CA CYS A 68 5.93 6.35 3.77
C CYS A 68 6.53 7.73 4.05
N ARG A 69 7.10 7.95 5.25
CA ARG A 69 7.79 9.22 5.57
C ARG A 69 8.95 9.53 4.62
N HIS A 70 9.70 8.51 4.21
CA HIS A 70 10.80 8.67 3.25
C HIS A 70 10.28 9.04 1.86
N LEU A 71 9.25 8.34 1.37
CA LEU A 71 8.71 8.51 0.01
C LEU A 71 7.77 9.74 -0.12
N ALA A 72 7.32 10.35 0.97
CA ALA A 72 6.54 11.59 0.94
C ALA A 72 7.28 12.77 0.26
N GLN A 73 8.61 12.68 0.11
CA GLN A 73 9.46 13.65 -0.57
C GLN A 73 10.13 13.06 -1.83
N ASP A 74 9.65 11.92 -2.34
CA ASP A 74 10.14 11.32 -3.59
C ASP A 74 10.02 12.34 -4.73
N GLN A 75 10.88 12.27 -5.74
CA GLN A 75 10.85 13.18 -6.90
C GLN A 75 9.67 12.86 -7.84
N ASP A 76 9.21 11.62 -7.83
CA ASP A 76 8.08 11.14 -8.62
C ASP A 76 6.75 11.56 -7.98
N GLU A 77 5.96 12.37 -8.68
CA GLU A 77 4.65 12.85 -8.20
C GLU A 77 3.66 11.71 -7.98
N ALA A 78 3.65 10.68 -8.85
CA ALA A 78 2.73 9.55 -8.68
C ALA A 78 3.04 8.79 -7.39
N VAL A 79 4.33 8.66 -7.04
CA VAL A 79 4.73 8.07 -5.77
C VAL A 79 4.25 8.93 -4.60
N ARG A 80 4.47 10.24 -4.63
CA ARG A 80 4.00 11.13 -3.54
C ARG A 80 2.49 11.06 -3.33
N GLN A 81 1.72 11.07 -4.42
CA GLN A 81 0.27 10.96 -4.38
C GLN A 81 -0.17 9.62 -3.77
N GLY A 82 0.36 8.50 -4.24
CA GLY A 82 0.03 7.18 -3.69
C GLY A 82 0.42 7.04 -2.22
N ILE A 83 1.52 7.66 -1.78
CA ILE A 83 1.92 7.70 -0.37
C ILE A 83 0.96 8.53 0.49
N ALA A 84 0.43 9.63 -0.04
CA ALA A 84 -0.58 10.42 0.67
C ALA A 84 -1.85 9.59 0.92
N GLU A 85 -2.28 8.80 -0.07
CA GLU A 85 -3.42 7.89 0.05
C GLU A 85 -3.17 6.76 1.04
N ILE A 86 -2.04 6.06 0.94
CA ILE A 86 -1.66 5.01 1.91
C ILE A 86 -1.57 5.57 3.34
N SER A 87 -1.02 6.78 3.49
CA SER A 87 -0.92 7.42 4.80
C SER A 87 -2.30 7.73 5.39
N ALA A 88 -3.28 8.10 4.56
CA ALA A 88 -4.65 8.32 5.00
C ALA A 88 -5.30 7.03 5.52
N TRP A 89 -5.09 5.89 4.85
CA TRP A 89 -5.58 4.58 5.30
C TRP A 89 -5.07 4.20 6.69
N THR A 90 -3.81 4.54 6.99
CA THR A 90 -3.17 4.21 8.27
C THR A 90 -3.35 5.27 9.36
N GLY A 91 -3.74 6.49 8.99
CA GLY A 91 -3.95 7.60 9.94
C GLY A 91 -5.28 7.50 10.69
N ASP A 92 -6.27 6.80 10.14
CA ASP A 92 -7.58 6.62 10.78
C ASP A 92 -7.60 5.53 11.87
N THR A 93 -6.52 4.74 12.03
CA THR A 93 -6.43 3.76 13.13
C THR A 93 -6.18 4.35 14.52
N GLU A 94 -5.95 5.67 14.64
CA GLU A 94 -5.76 6.38 15.91
C GLU A 94 -7.02 7.11 16.43
N ARG A 95 -8.22 6.89 15.86
CA ARG A 95 -9.46 7.57 16.28
C ARG A 95 -10.48 6.68 16.97
#